data_AF-A0A1H5ADP3-F1
#
_entry.id   AF-A0A1H5ADP3-F1
#
_cell.length_a   1.000
_cell.length_b   1.000
_cell.length_c   1.000
_cell.angle_alpha   90.00
_cell.angle_beta   90.00
_cell.angle_gamma   90.00
#
_symmetry.space_group_name_H-M   'P 1'
#
loop_
_entity.id
_entity.type
_entity.pdbx_description
1 polymer ?
#
loop_
_entity_poly.entity_id
_entity_poly.type
_entity_poly.pdbx_seq_one_letter_code
_entity_poly.pdbx_strand_id
1 'polypeptide(L)'
;MMKTLLVRGMLAGLIAGVLAFGFAYAFGEPSVNAAIGLEESGGGHTHSHDAAPASSPEEEELVPRDIQSTLGLLTGVVVYGVAIGGLLSLAFAFAQGRLGSLRPRLTALLLTAGAFTVVFLVPFLKYPANPPAVGQAGTIGSRTELYFGFVAVSLLVGIFATVFGRKLADRLGAWNGFLLAAAGYLVVIGVVAWLMPVVDEVPATFPASTLWSFRTASVGTQVTLWLGLGLAFGAFAEKALTRRTAVTAA
;
A
#
# COMPACT_ATOMS: atom_id res chain seq x y z
N MET A 1 15.20 -20.14 12.22
CA MET A 1 15.25 -19.08 11.20
C MET A 1 13.90 -18.40 11.03
N MET A 2 12.88 -19.15 10.61
CA MET A 2 11.58 -18.56 10.26
C MET A 2 10.94 -17.79 11.41
N LYS A 3 10.81 -18.40 12.60
CA LYS A 3 10.27 -17.74 13.79
C LYS A 3 10.99 -16.41 14.12
N THR A 4 12.32 -16.39 14.05
CA THR A 4 13.13 -15.20 14.34
C THR A 4 12.92 -14.10 13.30
N LEU A 5 12.86 -14.45 12.02
CA LEU A 5 12.60 -13.48 10.94
C LEU A 5 11.17 -12.96 11.00
N LEU A 6 10.20 -13.82 11.29
CA LEU A 6 8.79 -13.46 11.42
C LEU A 6 8.57 -12.43 12.53
N VAL A 7 9.08 -12.70 13.74
CA VAL A 7 8.98 -11.76 14.86
C VAL A 7 9.65 -10.42 14.52
N ARG A 8 10.82 -10.45 13.86
CA ARG A 8 11.52 -9.23 13.44
C ARG A 8 10.76 -8.47 12.34
N GLY A 9 10.11 -9.18 11.43
CA GLY A 9 9.23 -8.61 10.40
C GLY A 9 8.03 -7.91 11.01
N MET A 10 7.34 -8.58 11.93
CA MET A 10 6.22 -8.01 12.68
C MET A 10 6.63 -6.79 13.50
N LEU A 11 7.79 -6.81 14.18
CA LEU A 11 8.33 -5.67 14.91
C LEU A 11 8.70 -4.49 13.98
N ALA A 12 9.31 -4.77 12.82
CA ALA A 12 9.59 -3.75 11.82
C ALA A 12 8.28 -3.15 11.27
N GLY A 13 7.26 -3.99 11.07
CA GLY A 13 5.91 -3.58 10.68
C GLY A 13 5.23 -2.69 11.71
N LEU A 14 5.38 -3.01 13.01
CA LEU A 14 4.90 -2.16 14.11
C LEU A 14 5.55 -0.77 14.07
N ILE A 15 6.88 -0.70 13.95
CA ILE A 15 7.62 0.57 13.86
C ILE A 15 7.15 1.38 12.65
N ALA A 16 7.07 0.72 11.49
CA ALA A 16 6.58 1.32 10.26
C ALA A 16 5.14 1.84 10.37
N GLY A 17 4.26 1.09 11.01
CA GLY A 17 2.87 1.47 11.25
C GLY A 17 2.74 2.71 12.13
N VAL A 18 3.55 2.82 13.19
CA VAL A 18 3.57 4.03 14.05
C VAL A 18 4.07 5.26 13.28
N LEU A 19 5.12 5.11 12.46
CA LEU A 19 5.63 6.19 11.61
C LEU A 19 4.57 6.63 10.59
N ALA A 20 3.92 5.66 9.94
CA ALA A 20 2.88 5.91 8.95
C ALA A 20 1.62 6.54 9.58
N PHE A 21 1.25 6.14 10.80
CA PHE A 21 0.21 6.81 11.57
C PHE A 21 0.53 8.29 11.79
N GLY A 22 1.75 8.62 12.24
CA GLY A 22 2.16 10.01 12.45
C GLY A 22 2.05 10.84 11.17
N PHE A 23 2.43 10.26 10.02
CA PHE A 23 2.27 10.90 8.73
C PHE A 23 0.79 11.05 8.32
N ALA A 24 0.01 9.97 8.42
CA ALA A 24 -1.40 9.97 8.05
C ALA A 24 -2.21 10.95 8.89
N TYR A 25 -1.94 11.04 10.19
CA TYR A 25 -2.57 11.99 11.09
C TYR A 25 -2.21 13.44 10.74
N ALA A 26 -0.92 13.73 10.50
CA ALA A 26 -0.47 15.09 10.23
C ALA A 26 -0.88 15.61 8.83
N PHE A 27 -0.86 14.74 7.80
CA PHE A 27 -1.01 15.15 6.40
C PHE A 27 -2.25 14.57 5.72
N GLY A 28 -2.78 13.45 6.19
CA GLY A 28 -3.97 12.79 5.64
C GLY A 28 -5.26 13.35 6.21
N GLU A 29 -5.38 13.36 7.54
CA GLU A 29 -6.60 13.79 8.26
C GLU A 29 -7.14 15.16 7.84
N PRO A 30 -6.32 16.21 7.58
CA PRO A 30 -6.86 17.48 7.11
C PRO A 30 -7.68 17.37 5.81
N SER A 31 -7.23 16.54 4.86
CA SER A 31 -7.95 16.32 3.59
C SER A 31 -9.19 15.44 3.75
N VAL A 32 -9.16 14.49 4.70
CA VAL A 32 -10.31 13.66 5.05
C VAL A 32 -11.40 14.51 5.69
N ASN A 33 -11.04 15.36 6.66
CA ASN A 33 -11.98 16.29 7.31
C ASN A 33 -12.57 17.29 6.33
N ALA A 34 -11.77 17.80 5.39
CA ALA A 34 -12.26 18.67 4.33
C ALA A 34 -13.28 17.95 3.42
N ALA A 35 -13.04 16.68 3.09
CA ALA A 35 -13.97 15.90 2.28
C ALA A 35 -15.28 15.59 3.02
N ILE A 36 -15.22 15.27 4.32
CA ILE A 36 -16.42 15.04 5.15
C ILE A 36 -17.26 16.32 5.23
N GLY A 37 -16.67 17.48 5.48
CA GLY A 37 -17.43 18.75 5.50
C GLY A 37 -18.10 19.10 4.16
N LEU A 38 -17.54 18.63 3.04
CA LEU A 38 -18.18 18.75 1.72
C LEU A 38 -19.36 17.77 1.56
N GLU A 39 -19.26 16.57 2.12
CA GLU A 39 -20.36 15.60 2.17
C GLU A 39 -21.55 16.13 2.97
N GLU A 40 -21.27 16.62 4.18
CA GLU A 40 -22.27 17.18 5.10
C GLU A 40 -22.96 18.42 4.51
N SER A 41 -22.21 19.32 3.87
CA SER A 41 -22.79 20.51 3.22
C SER A 41 -23.51 20.21 1.91
N GLY A 42 -23.08 19.19 1.17
CA GLY A 42 -23.74 18.73 -0.07
C GLY A 42 -25.01 17.93 0.17
N GLY A 43 -25.08 17.17 1.28
CA GLY A 43 -26.26 16.41 1.70
C GLY A 43 -27.43 17.27 2.20
N GLY A 44 -27.19 18.56 2.50
CA GLY A 44 -28.18 19.49 3.07
C GLY A 44 -29.06 20.26 2.09
N HIS A 45 -28.95 20.05 0.77
CA HIS A 45 -29.65 20.87 -0.25
C HIS A 45 -30.74 20.17 -1.08
N THR A 46 -31.25 19.03 -0.64
CA THR A 46 -32.53 18.47 -1.14
C THR A 46 -33.65 18.58 -0.11
N HIS A 47 -33.91 19.79 0.40
CA HIS A 47 -35.22 20.13 0.95
C HIS A 47 -36.08 20.73 -0.17
N SER A 48 -36.48 19.90 -1.13
CA SER A 48 -37.70 20.19 -1.88
C SER A 48 -38.86 20.07 -0.90
N HIS A 49 -39.53 21.19 -0.63
CA HIS A 49 -40.82 21.22 0.04
C HIS A 49 -41.82 20.36 -0.74
N ASP A 50 -41.99 19.10 -0.37
CA ASP A 50 -43.23 18.36 -0.60
C ASP A 50 -43.28 17.11 0.28
N ALA A 51 -44.48 16.82 0.76
CA ALA A 51 -44.78 16.00 1.92
C ALA A 51 -44.54 14.49 1.73
N ALA A 52 -43.68 13.88 2.56
CA ALA A 52 -43.79 12.49 3.05
C ALA A 52 -42.69 12.23 4.12
N PRO A 53 -42.98 11.53 5.23
CA PRO A 53 -41.94 11.10 6.18
C PRO A 53 -41.30 9.81 5.65
N ALA A 54 -40.37 9.95 4.71
CA ALA A 54 -39.42 8.90 4.38
C ALA A 54 -38.06 9.36 4.92
N SER A 55 -37.88 9.22 6.22
CA SER A 55 -36.57 9.27 6.86
C SER A 55 -35.74 8.11 6.29
N SER A 56 -34.95 8.39 5.25
CA SER A 56 -33.75 7.61 4.98
C SER A 56 -32.96 7.58 6.29
N PRO A 57 -32.61 6.40 6.82
CA PRO A 57 -31.84 6.33 8.05
C PRO A 57 -30.51 7.05 7.78
N GLU A 58 -30.28 8.17 8.46
CA GLU A 58 -28.93 8.66 8.66
C GLU A 58 -28.16 7.47 9.24
N GLU A 59 -27.13 6.99 8.53
CA GLU A 59 -26.26 5.95 9.06
C GLU A 59 -25.62 6.52 10.33
N GLU A 60 -26.21 6.24 11.49
CA GLU A 60 -25.67 6.66 12.78
C GLU A 60 -24.21 6.24 12.84
N GLU A 61 -23.30 7.22 13.00
CA GLU A 61 -21.87 6.95 13.15
C GLU A 61 -21.66 5.99 14.32
N LEU A 62 -21.40 4.71 14.02
CA LEU A 62 -21.19 3.66 15.02
C LEU A 62 -19.99 3.97 15.94
N VAL A 63 -19.04 4.76 15.44
CA VAL A 63 -17.83 5.19 16.15
C VAL A 63 -17.62 6.69 15.92
N PRO A 64 -17.50 7.52 16.98
CA PRO A 64 -17.30 8.96 16.82
C PRO A 64 -16.05 9.32 16.02
N ARG A 65 -16.14 10.39 15.21
CA ARG A 65 -15.05 10.85 14.35
C ARG A 65 -13.71 11.11 15.07
N ASP A 66 -13.76 11.60 16.31
CA ASP A 66 -12.55 11.81 17.14
C ASP A 66 -11.81 10.51 17.42
N ILE A 67 -12.54 9.40 17.60
CA ILE A 67 -11.95 8.06 17.78
C ILE A 67 -11.45 7.51 16.45
N GLN A 68 -12.20 7.69 15.36
CA GLN A 68 -11.79 7.22 14.03
C GLN A 68 -10.46 7.84 13.57
N SER A 69 -10.33 9.16 13.69
CA SER A 69 -9.14 9.93 13.27
C SER A 69 -7.90 9.69 14.15
N THR A 70 -8.09 9.18 15.38
CA THR A 70 -7.00 8.93 16.33
C THR A 70 -6.74 7.43 16.54
N LEU A 71 -7.42 6.82 17.50
CA LEU A 71 -7.21 5.42 17.90
C LEU A 71 -7.59 4.44 16.79
N GLY A 72 -8.63 4.75 16.01
CA GLY A 72 -9.04 3.96 14.85
C GLY A 72 -7.95 3.94 13.79
N LEU A 73 -7.49 5.11 13.35
CA LEU A 73 -6.39 5.26 12.38
C LEU A 73 -5.11 4.59 12.88
N LEU A 74 -4.71 4.82 14.13
CA LEU A 74 -3.53 4.19 14.73
C LEU A 74 -3.65 2.67 14.68
N THR A 75 -4.78 2.13 15.12
CA THR A 75 -5.02 0.68 15.16
C THR A 75 -4.96 0.10 13.75
N GLY A 76 -5.67 0.70 12.79
CA GLY A 76 -5.71 0.24 11.40
C GLY A 76 -4.33 0.21 10.77
N VAL A 77 -3.58 1.31 10.85
CA VAL A 77 -2.26 1.43 10.22
C VAL A 77 -1.21 0.54 10.91
N VAL A 78 -1.25 0.40 12.23
CA VAL A 78 -0.33 -0.47 12.97
C VAL A 78 -0.60 -1.95 12.69
N VAL A 79 -1.86 -2.39 12.75
CA VAL A 79 -2.22 -3.79 12.47
C VAL A 79 -1.87 -4.14 11.03
N TYR A 80 -2.16 -3.25 10.07
CA TYR A 80 -1.74 -3.39 8.68
C TYR A 80 -0.22 -3.49 8.56
N GLY A 81 0.53 -2.58 9.20
CA GLY A 81 1.99 -2.58 9.22
C GLY A 81 2.58 -3.89 9.74
N VAL A 82 2.07 -4.40 10.86
CA VAL A 82 2.49 -5.69 11.44
C VAL A 82 2.23 -6.85 10.47
N ALA A 83 1.05 -6.90 9.85
CA ALA A 83 0.67 -7.94 8.89
C ALA A 83 1.60 -7.93 7.65
N ILE A 84 1.79 -6.75 7.04
CA ILE A 84 2.69 -6.60 5.88
C ILE A 84 4.14 -6.89 6.26
N GLY A 85 4.58 -6.50 7.46
CA GLY A 85 5.92 -6.84 7.95
C GLY A 85 6.13 -8.34 8.13
N GLY A 86 5.11 -9.06 8.59
CA GLY A 86 5.09 -10.52 8.63
C GLY A 86 5.22 -11.13 7.23
N LEU A 87 4.37 -10.72 6.29
CA LEU A 87 4.41 -11.21 4.89
C LEU A 87 5.75 -10.91 4.21
N LEU A 88 6.28 -9.70 4.38
CA LEU A 88 7.60 -9.32 3.86
C LEU A 88 8.70 -10.24 4.41
N SER A 89 8.63 -10.62 5.68
CA SER A 89 9.65 -11.50 6.27
C SER A 89 9.62 -12.92 5.71
N LEU A 90 8.43 -13.43 5.37
CA LEU A 90 8.25 -14.73 4.70
C LEU A 90 8.79 -14.65 3.26
N ALA A 91 8.42 -13.61 2.53
CA ALA A 91 8.94 -13.35 1.20
C ALA A 91 10.47 -13.19 1.21
N PHE A 92 11.03 -12.52 2.21
CA PHE A 92 12.46 -12.39 2.39
C PHE A 92 13.15 -13.73 2.67
N ALA A 93 12.58 -14.54 3.56
CA ALA A 93 13.11 -15.88 3.85
C ALA A 93 13.15 -16.76 2.59
N PHE A 94 12.21 -16.57 1.67
CA PHE A 94 12.24 -17.18 0.35
C PHE A 94 13.24 -16.52 -0.60
N ALA A 95 13.31 -15.20 -0.67
CA ALA A 95 14.15 -14.50 -1.64
C ALA A 95 15.66 -14.54 -1.31
N GLN A 96 16.02 -14.56 -0.03
CA GLN A 96 17.40 -14.47 0.43
C GLN A 96 18.25 -15.65 -0.10
N GLY A 97 19.35 -15.33 -0.77
CA GLY A 97 20.23 -16.29 -1.43
C GLY A 97 19.76 -16.75 -2.82
N ARG A 98 18.49 -16.55 -3.18
CA ARG A 98 17.96 -16.83 -4.53
C ARG A 98 18.14 -15.66 -5.50
N LEU A 99 18.19 -14.43 -4.98
CA LEU A 99 18.45 -13.22 -5.77
C LEU A 99 19.95 -12.96 -6.01
N GLY A 100 20.83 -13.87 -5.59
CA GLY A 100 22.29 -13.76 -5.71
C GLY A 100 22.98 -13.62 -4.36
N SER A 101 24.23 -13.17 -4.38
CA SER A 101 25.10 -13.01 -3.19
C SER A 101 24.89 -11.68 -2.44
N LEU A 102 23.68 -11.12 -2.49
CA LEU A 102 23.38 -9.84 -1.85
C LEU A 102 23.40 -9.95 -0.32
N ARG A 103 23.91 -8.88 0.32
CA ARG A 103 23.81 -8.72 1.78
C ARG A 103 22.34 -8.76 2.19
N PRO A 104 22.00 -9.39 3.34
CA PRO A 104 20.61 -9.46 3.83
C PRO A 104 19.88 -8.13 3.83
N ARG A 105 20.55 -7.04 4.24
CA ARG A 105 19.96 -5.70 4.27
C ARG A 105 19.58 -5.21 2.87
N LEU A 106 20.42 -5.46 1.87
CA LEU A 106 20.14 -5.04 0.50
C LEU A 106 19.01 -5.86 -0.11
N THR A 107 18.98 -7.18 0.11
CA THR A 107 17.85 -8.02 -0.31
C THR A 107 16.54 -7.56 0.30
N ALA A 108 16.52 -7.25 1.61
CA ALA A 108 15.35 -6.73 2.28
C ALA A 108 14.88 -5.41 1.63
N LEU A 109 15.79 -4.45 1.42
CA LEU A 109 15.44 -3.17 0.81
C LEU A 109 14.89 -3.31 -0.62
N LEU A 110 15.54 -4.12 -1.47
CA LEU A 110 15.08 -4.36 -2.84
C LEU A 110 13.74 -5.09 -2.87
N LEU A 111 13.55 -6.07 -2.00
CA LEU A 111 12.30 -6.80 -1.89
C LEU A 111 11.17 -5.88 -1.42
N THR A 112 11.42 -5.02 -0.42
CA THR A 112 10.44 -4.04 0.06
C THR A 112 10.11 -3.01 -1.02
N ALA A 113 11.11 -2.49 -1.75
CA ALA A 113 10.88 -1.54 -2.84
C ALA A 113 10.10 -2.18 -4.01
N GLY A 114 10.41 -3.43 -4.37
CA GLY A 114 9.66 -4.19 -5.36
C GLY A 114 8.22 -4.44 -4.91
N ALA A 115 8.03 -4.90 -3.67
CA ALA A 115 6.71 -5.14 -3.10
C ALA A 115 5.87 -3.85 -3.03
N PHE A 116 6.44 -2.73 -2.57
CA PHE A 116 5.79 -1.41 -2.61
C PHE A 116 5.34 -1.05 -4.04
N THR A 117 6.22 -1.28 -5.02
CA THR A 117 5.92 -0.94 -6.42
C THR A 117 4.74 -1.75 -6.95
N VAL A 118 4.77 -3.07 -6.78
CA VAL A 118 3.78 -3.96 -7.41
C VAL A 118 2.47 -4.07 -6.61
N VAL A 119 2.51 -3.92 -5.28
CA VAL A 119 1.33 -4.07 -4.41
C VAL A 119 0.63 -2.74 -4.16
N PHE A 120 1.35 -1.62 -4.13
CA PHE A 120 0.77 -0.32 -3.84
C PHE A 120 0.88 0.66 -5.00
N LEU A 121 2.11 1.02 -5.44
CA LEU A 121 2.31 2.15 -6.34
C LEU A 121 1.59 1.94 -7.67
N VAL A 122 1.81 0.80 -8.33
CA VAL A 122 1.19 0.53 -9.63
C VAL A 122 -0.34 0.40 -9.52
N PRO A 123 -0.90 -0.35 -8.56
CA PRO A 123 -2.35 -0.35 -8.34
C PRO A 123 -2.94 1.04 -8.07
N PHE A 124 -2.27 1.86 -7.26
CA PHE A 124 -2.70 3.22 -6.97
C PHE A 124 -2.70 4.11 -8.22
N LEU A 125 -1.76 3.93 -9.15
CA LEU A 125 -1.72 4.69 -10.40
C LEU A 125 -2.92 4.37 -11.31
N LYS A 126 -3.42 3.12 -11.30
CA LYS A 126 -4.58 2.72 -12.10
C LYS A 126 -5.91 3.04 -11.40
N TYR A 127 -5.99 2.75 -10.10
CA TYR A 127 -7.18 2.90 -9.27
C TYR A 127 -6.80 3.64 -7.98
N PRO A 128 -6.64 4.98 -8.04
CA PRO A 128 -6.23 5.76 -6.88
C PRO A 128 -7.32 5.78 -5.82
N ALA A 129 -6.90 5.92 -4.56
CA ALA A 129 -7.84 6.09 -3.45
C ALA A 129 -8.68 7.36 -3.65
N ASN A 130 -9.95 7.27 -3.27
CA ASN A 130 -10.88 8.38 -3.23
C ASN A 130 -11.12 8.83 -1.78
N PRO A 131 -11.23 10.14 -1.52
CA PRO A 131 -11.63 10.63 -0.21
C PRO A 131 -13.10 10.30 0.10
N PRO A 132 -13.56 10.53 1.33
CA PRO A 132 -14.99 10.59 1.65
C PRO A 132 -15.76 11.49 0.67
N ALA A 133 -17.08 11.34 0.59
CA ALA A 133 -17.98 12.01 -0.38
C ALA A 133 -17.80 11.67 -1.88
N VAL A 134 -16.69 11.07 -2.31
CA VAL A 134 -16.45 10.78 -3.74
C VAL A 134 -16.95 9.41 -4.16
N GLY A 135 -16.89 8.42 -3.28
CA GLY A 135 -17.26 7.05 -3.60
C GLY A 135 -18.77 6.83 -3.71
N GLN A 136 -19.20 6.02 -4.68
CA GLN A 136 -20.61 5.61 -4.79
C GLN A 136 -20.86 4.27 -4.08
N ALA A 137 -21.89 4.19 -3.24
CA ALA A 137 -22.20 2.97 -2.46
C ALA A 137 -22.43 1.73 -3.35
N GLY A 138 -23.13 1.90 -4.48
CA GLY A 138 -23.46 0.81 -5.40
C GLY A 138 -22.25 0.20 -6.14
N THR A 139 -21.10 0.86 -6.15
CA THR A 139 -19.90 0.43 -6.88
C THR A 139 -18.78 -0.07 -5.97
N ILE A 140 -19.00 -0.13 -4.65
CA ILE A 140 -17.97 -0.57 -3.68
C ILE A 140 -17.45 -1.97 -4.05
N GLY A 141 -18.36 -2.91 -4.35
CA GLY A 141 -18.00 -4.28 -4.73
C GLY A 141 -17.13 -4.33 -5.98
N SER A 142 -17.60 -3.75 -7.09
CA SER A 142 -16.87 -3.78 -8.36
C SER A 142 -15.51 -3.08 -8.29
N ARG A 143 -15.41 -1.95 -7.58
CA ARG A 143 -14.12 -1.26 -7.38
C ARG A 143 -13.15 -2.07 -6.55
N THR A 144 -13.66 -2.73 -5.51
CA THR A 144 -12.86 -3.61 -4.64
C THR A 144 -12.32 -4.79 -5.45
N GLU A 145 -13.15 -5.43 -6.26
CA GLU A 145 -12.75 -6.53 -7.15
C GLU A 145 -11.70 -6.08 -8.19
N LEU A 146 -11.92 -4.94 -8.84
CA LEU A 146 -10.98 -4.37 -9.81
C LEU A 146 -9.63 -4.06 -9.16
N TYR A 147 -9.64 -3.43 -7.99
CA TYR A 147 -8.42 -3.08 -7.26
C TYR A 147 -7.64 -4.33 -6.86
N PHE A 148 -8.27 -5.29 -6.17
CA PHE A 148 -7.58 -6.51 -5.74
C PHE A 148 -7.19 -7.42 -6.91
N GLY A 149 -8.00 -7.48 -7.96
CA GLY A 149 -7.67 -8.18 -9.20
C GLY A 149 -6.42 -7.59 -9.84
N PHE A 150 -6.33 -6.26 -9.93
CA PHE A 150 -5.16 -5.59 -10.49
C PHE A 150 -3.91 -5.72 -9.59
N VAL A 151 -4.06 -5.67 -8.27
CA VAL A 151 -2.97 -5.99 -7.31
C VAL A 151 -2.45 -7.41 -7.54
N ALA A 152 -3.34 -8.40 -7.69
CA ALA A 152 -2.95 -9.79 -7.91
C ALA A 152 -2.20 -9.96 -9.24
N VAL A 153 -2.69 -9.36 -10.33
CA VAL A 153 -2.01 -9.40 -11.63
C VAL A 153 -0.65 -8.70 -11.56
N SER A 154 -0.59 -7.50 -10.97
CA SER A 154 0.65 -6.74 -10.77
C SER A 154 1.69 -7.54 -9.99
N LEU A 155 1.28 -8.20 -8.90
CA LEU A 155 2.15 -9.07 -8.10
C LEU A 155 2.67 -10.26 -8.92
N LEU A 156 1.81 -10.96 -9.66
CA LEU A 156 2.21 -12.10 -10.49
C LEU A 156 3.18 -11.67 -11.58
N VAL A 157 2.89 -10.60 -12.31
CA VAL A 157 3.77 -10.03 -13.34
C VAL A 157 5.11 -9.61 -12.73
N GLY A 158 5.11 -9.02 -11.54
CA GLY A 158 6.32 -8.68 -10.79
C GLY A 158 7.17 -9.90 -10.42
N ILE A 159 6.55 -10.99 -9.98
CA ILE A 159 7.23 -12.26 -9.71
C ILE A 159 7.84 -12.83 -11.00
N PHE A 160 7.07 -12.89 -12.08
CA PHE A 160 7.57 -13.37 -13.38
C PHE A 160 8.72 -12.52 -13.90
N ALA A 161 8.62 -11.19 -13.82
CA ALA A 161 9.67 -10.26 -14.19
C ALA A 161 10.95 -10.50 -13.36
N THR A 162 10.81 -10.73 -12.06
CA THR A 162 11.96 -11.04 -11.18
C THR A 162 12.64 -12.35 -11.55
N VAL A 163 11.86 -13.40 -11.82
CA VAL A 163 12.39 -14.71 -12.24
C VAL A 163 13.08 -14.64 -13.60
N PHE A 164 12.46 -13.96 -14.57
CA PHE A 164 13.03 -13.79 -15.91
C PHE A 164 14.27 -12.89 -15.87
N GLY A 165 14.21 -11.79 -15.12
CA GLY A 165 15.32 -10.87 -14.89
C GLY A 165 16.53 -11.55 -14.27
N ARG A 166 16.31 -12.49 -13.34
CA ARG A 166 17.39 -13.30 -12.77
C ARG A 166 18.07 -14.17 -13.82
N LYS A 167 17.30 -14.88 -14.66
CA LYS A 167 17.85 -15.69 -15.76
C LYS A 167 18.63 -14.83 -16.76
N LEU A 168 18.16 -13.61 -17.00
CA LEU A 168 18.79 -12.70 -17.91
C LEU A 168 20.06 -12.07 -17.33
N ALA A 169 20.07 -11.83 -16.02
CA ALA A 169 21.25 -11.36 -15.30
C ALA A 169 22.42 -12.34 -15.40
N ASP A 170 22.15 -13.65 -15.43
CA ASP A 170 23.19 -14.67 -15.60
C ASP A 170 23.82 -14.64 -17.01
N ARG A 171 23.15 -14.07 -18.02
CA ARG A 171 23.64 -13.97 -19.41
C ARG A 171 24.15 -12.58 -19.80
N LEU A 172 23.46 -11.53 -19.36
CA LEU A 172 23.67 -10.14 -19.79
C LEU A 172 24.24 -9.24 -18.67
N GLY A 173 24.49 -9.81 -17.49
CA GLY A 173 24.89 -9.09 -16.29
C GLY A 173 23.70 -8.52 -15.51
N ALA A 174 23.89 -8.28 -14.21
CA ALA A 174 22.84 -7.87 -13.28
C ALA A 174 22.12 -6.58 -13.70
N TRP A 175 22.86 -5.60 -14.21
CA TRP A 175 22.31 -4.31 -14.64
C TRP A 175 21.32 -4.46 -15.82
N ASN A 176 21.75 -5.10 -16.90
CA ASN A 176 20.91 -5.30 -18.08
C ASN A 176 19.75 -6.25 -17.79
N GLY A 177 19.99 -7.31 -17.00
CA GLY A 177 18.95 -8.22 -16.53
C GLY A 177 17.84 -7.50 -15.77
N PHE A 178 18.21 -6.58 -14.86
CA PHE A 178 17.27 -5.74 -14.13
C PHE A 178 16.52 -4.78 -15.04
N LEU A 179 17.20 -4.04 -15.91
CA LEU A 179 16.55 -3.06 -16.80
C LEU A 179 15.52 -3.72 -17.72
N LEU A 180 15.86 -4.87 -18.30
CA LEU A 180 14.94 -5.59 -19.19
C LEU A 180 13.77 -6.22 -18.42
N ALA A 181 13.98 -6.68 -17.18
CA ALA A 181 12.89 -7.14 -16.33
C ALA A 181 11.94 -6.01 -15.93
N ALA A 182 12.49 -4.85 -15.55
CA ALA A 182 11.71 -3.67 -15.21
C ALA A 182 10.92 -3.16 -16.43
N ALA A 183 11.56 -3.07 -17.59
CA ALA A 183 10.90 -2.69 -18.84
C ALA A 183 9.80 -3.69 -19.23
N GLY A 184 10.08 -5.00 -19.14
CA GLY A 184 9.08 -6.04 -19.41
C GLY A 184 7.89 -5.97 -18.46
N TYR A 185 8.14 -5.75 -17.16
CA TYR A 185 7.08 -5.51 -16.17
C TYR A 185 6.22 -4.30 -16.56
N LEU A 186 6.84 -3.16 -16.87
CA LEU A 186 6.13 -1.92 -17.23
C LEU A 186 5.30 -2.08 -18.50
N VAL A 187 5.81 -2.78 -19.52
CA VAL A 187 5.07 -3.06 -20.76
C VAL A 187 3.86 -3.93 -20.47
N VAL A 188 4.04 -5.06 -19.78
CA VAL A 188 2.94 -5.99 -19.50
C VAL A 188 1.89 -5.33 -18.62
N ILE A 189 2.30 -4.68 -17.53
CA ILE A 189 1.34 -4.05 -16.60
C ILE A 189 0.67 -2.83 -17.22
N GLY A 190 1.36 -2.10 -18.12
CA GLY A 190 0.77 -1.01 -18.90
C GLY A 190 -0.31 -1.51 -19.84
N VAL A 191 -0.09 -2.64 -20.53
CA VAL A 191 -1.11 -3.28 -21.38
C VAL A 191 -2.29 -3.76 -20.55
N VAL A 192 -2.06 -4.44 -19.42
CA VAL A 192 -3.13 -4.86 -18.50
C VAL A 192 -3.93 -3.66 -18.00
N ALA A 193 -3.25 -2.61 -17.53
CA ALA A 193 -3.87 -1.38 -17.05
C ALA A 193 -4.71 -0.69 -18.14
N TRP A 194 -4.25 -0.73 -19.40
CA TRP A 194 -5.00 -0.21 -20.54
C TRP A 194 -6.25 -1.04 -20.86
N LEU A 195 -6.18 -2.37 -20.75
CA LEU A 195 -7.32 -3.27 -20.99
C LEU A 195 -8.37 -3.24 -19.86
N MET A 196 -7.96 -2.94 -18.63
CA MET A 196 -8.89 -2.91 -17.50
C MET A 196 -9.82 -1.68 -17.52
N PRO A 197 -11.07 -1.80 -17.04
CA PRO A 197 -12.04 -0.70 -17.02
C PRO A 197 -11.50 0.57 -16.37
N VAL A 198 -11.90 1.73 -16.90
CA VAL A 198 -11.68 3.03 -16.25
C VAL A 198 -12.78 3.23 -15.21
N VAL A 199 -12.38 3.60 -14.00
CA VAL A 199 -13.31 3.98 -12.93
C VAL A 199 -13.07 5.46 -12.65
N ASP A 200 -14.08 6.28 -12.91
CA ASP A 200 -14.09 7.68 -12.54
C ASP A 200 -15.41 8.01 -11.84
N GLU A 201 -15.31 8.28 -10.55
CA GLU A 201 -16.45 8.65 -9.71
C GLU A 201 -16.30 10.05 -9.15
N VAL A 202 -15.22 10.78 -9.50
CA VAL A 202 -14.98 12.12 -8.99
C VAL A 202 -16.00 13.07 -9.60
N PRO A 203 -16.92 13.66 -8.82
CA PRO A 203 -17.84 14.66 -9.35
C PRO A 203 -17.06 15.86 -9.90
N ALA A 204 -17.52 16.44 -11.01
CA ALA A 204 -16.89 17.63 -11.58
C ALA A 204 -16.86 18.83 -10.61
N THR A 205 -17.74 18.82 -9.61
CA THR A 205 -17.84 19.84 -8.55
C THR A 205 -16.93 19.58 -7.36
N PHE A 206 -16.29 18.41 -7.26
CA PHE A 206 -15.42 18.09 -6.13
C PHE A 206 -14.11 18.90 -6.19
N PRO A 207 -13.70 19.57 -5.10
CA PRO A 207 -12.51 20.42 -5.12
C PRO A 207 -11.23 19.64 -5.49
N ALA A 208 -10.62 20.02 -6.61
CA ALA A 208 -9.41 19.38 -7.11
C ALA A 208 -8.22 19.48 -6.12
N SER A 209 -8.13 20.57 -5.36
CA SER A 209 -7.11 20.75 -4.32
C SER A 209 -7.26 19.74 -3.18
N THR A 210 -8.49 19.48 -2.72
CA THR A 210 -8.79 18.47 -1.69
C THR A 210 -8.45 17.08 -2.19
N LEU A 211 -8.87 16.74 -3.42
CA LEU A 211 -8.55 15.45 -4.05
C LEU A 211 -7.04 15.23 -4.18
N TRP A 212 -6.32 16.25 -4.65
CA TRP A 212 -4.86 16.21 -4.78
C TRP A 212 -4.18 16.02 -3.43
N SER A 213 -4.61 16.75 -2.41
CA SER A 213 -4.04 16.68 -1.06
C SER A 213 -4.26 15.30 -0.45
N PHE A 214 -5.46 14.74 -0.61
CA PHE A 214 -5.79 13.38 -0.16
C PHE A 214 -4.95 12.32 -0.86
N ARG A 215 -4.84 12.37 -2.19
CA ARG A 215 -4.05 11.38 -2.95
C ARG A 215 -2.55 11.48 -2.63
N THR A 216 -2.03 12.70 -2.51
CA THR A 216 -0.63 12.95 -2.13
C THR A 216 -0.35 12.42 -0.72
N ALA A 217 -1.24 12.71 0.24
CA ALA A 217 -1.11 12.21 1.60
C ALA A 217 -1.23 10.67 1.66
N SER A 218 -2.12 10.07 0.87
CA SER A 218 -2.26 8.60 0.75
C SER A 218 -0.96 7.95 0.28
N VAL A 219 -0.34 8.51 -0.76
CA VAL A 219 0.97 8.06 -1.24
C VAL A 219 2.05 8.28 -0.18
N GLY A 220 2.07 9.44 0.48
CA GLY A 220 3.04 9.77 1.52
C GLY A 220 2.96 8.84 2.73
N THR A 221 1.76 8.46 3.17
CA THR A 221 1.53 7.47 4.23
C THR A 221 2.14 6.12 3.86
N GLN A 222 1.92 5.68 2.63
CA GLN A 222 2.43 4.40 2.14
C GLN A 222 3.94 4.45 1.95
N VAL A 223 4.49 5.52 1.38
CA VAL A 223 5.96 5.72 1.29
C VAL A 223 6.58 5.64 2.69
N THR A 224 6.01 6.34 3.68
CA THR A 224 6.47 6.29 5.07
C THR A 224 6.44 4.87 5.63
N LEU A 225 5.34 4.15 5.45
CA LEU A 225 5.17 2.77 5.91
C LEU A 225 6.20 1.84 5.27
N TRP A 226 6.27 1.80 3.95
CA TRP A 226 7.13 0.87 3.22
C TRP A 226 8.62 1.18 3.41
N LEU A 227 8.99 2.47 3.46
CA LEU A 227 10.37 2.89 3.74
C LEU A 227 10.79 2.50 5.17
N GLY A 228 9.95 2.83 6.17
CA GLY A 228 10.20 2.46 7.56
C GLY A 228 10.33 0.95 7.74
N LEU A 229 9.46 0.19 7.08
CA LEU A 229 9.47 -1.27 7.10
C LEU A 229 10.77 -1.83 6.50
N GLY A 230 11.16 -1.38 5.30
CA GLY A 230 12.35 -1.89 4.62
C GLY A 230 13.65 -1.57 5.39
N LEU A 231 13.76 -0.36 5.93
CA LEU A 231 14.91 0.07 6.73
C LEU A 231 15.02 -0.72 8.04
N ALA A 232 13.93 -0.80 8.81
CA ALA A 232 13.91 -1.50 10.09
C ALA A 232 14.13 -3.02 9.90
N PHE A 233 13.38 -3.64 8.99
CA PHE A 233 13.50 -5.06 8.72
C PHE A 233 14.88 -5.42 8.14
N GLY A 234 15.42 -4.62 7.23
CA GLY A 234 16.75 -4.84 6.67
C GLY A 234 17.86 -4.84 7.73
N ALA A 235 17.81 -3.90 8.68
CA ALA A 235 18.73 -3.86 9.82
C ALA A 235 18.57 -5.09 10.74
N PHE A 236 17.32 -5.49 11.01
CA PHE A 236 17.03 -6.66 11.83
C PHE A 236 17.44 -7.97 11.15
N ALA A 237 17.21 -8.13 9.85
CA ALA A 237 17.56 -9.33 9.09
C ALA A 237 19.08 -9.51 9.03
N GLU A 238 19.83 -8.44 8.75
CA GLU A 238 21.29 -8.45 8.73
C GLU A 238 21.87 -8.87 10.08
N LYS A 239 21.42 -8.25 11.17
CA LYS A 239 21.87 -8.62 12.53
C LYS A 239 21.57 -10.08 12.88
N ALA A 240 20.45 -10.64 12.40
CA ALA A 240 20.09 -12.04 12.66
C ALA A 240 21.03 -13.01 11.95
N LEU A 241 21.30 -12.76 10.67
CA LEU A 241 22.06 -13.68 9.83
C LEU A 241 23.57 -13.59 10.11
N THR A 242 24.09 -12.40 10.43
CA THR A 242 25.50 -12.25 10.84
C THR A 242 25.78 -12.90 12.19
N ARG A 243 24.92 -12.71 13.21
CA ARG A 243 25.10 -13.36 14.53
C ARG A 243 25.09 -14.88 14.45
N ARG A 244 24.23 -15.45 13.60
CA ARG A 244 24.21 -16.90 13.41
C ARG A 244 25.51 -17.41 12.82
N THR A 245 26.03 -16.74 11.78
CA THR A 245 27.28 -17.15 11.13
C THR A 245 28.42 -17.20 12.13
N ALA A 246 28.50 -16.22 13.05
CA ALA A 246 29.48 -16.21 14.13
C ALA A 246 29.30 -17.37 15.13
N VAL A 247 28.06 -17.72 15.51
CA VAL A 247 27.78 -18.84 16.42
C VAL A 247 28.09 -20.19 15.78
N THR A 248 27.85 -20.37 14.47
CA THR A 248 28.19 -21.63 13.77
C THR A 248 29.69 -21.79 13.48
N ALA A 249 30.46 -20.72 13.58
CA ALA A 249 31.90 -20.73 13.33
C ALA A 249 32.73 -20.88 14.63
N ALA A 250 32.09 -20.78 15.80
CA ALA A 250 32.67 -20.98 17.12
C ALA A 250 32.34 -22.40 17.64
#